data_AF-A0A1H4GKV6-F1
#
_entry.id   AF-A0A1H4GKV6-F1
#
_cell.length_a   1.000
_cell.length_b   1.000
_cell.length_c   1.000
_cell.angle_alpha   90.00
_cell.angle_beta   90.00
_cell.angle_gamma   90.00
#
_symmetry.space_group_name_H-M   'P 1'
#
loop_
_entity.id
_entity.type
_entity.pdbx_description
1 polymer ?
#
loop_
_entity_poly.entity_id
_entity_poly.type
_entity_poly.pdbx_seq_one_letter_code
_entity_poly.pdbx_strand_id
1 'polypeptide(L)'
;MNNGMASWQELKIDYEINQISPNISTRLEDIERIPTRLGIKILTILIEWACQPQNTHPIEIARKKIKTIPSDWLIEHLPNVAKTAICLDDEWEYRRLLELLSEAIPKLLDWGIELGINSKNEEIKEAANDYKEK
;
A
#
# COMPACT_ATOMS: atom_id res chain seq x y z
N MET A 1 -12.20 -26.04 6.79
CA MET A 1 -13.37 -25.47 6.09
C MET A 1 -13.53 -24.04 6.58
N ASN A 2 -13.03 -23.05 5.84
CA ASN A 2 -13.23 -21.64 6.19
C ASN A 2 -14.64 -21.24 5.77
N ASN A 3 -15.51 -21.04 6.76
CA ASN A 3 -16.76 -20.32 6.53
C ASN A 3 -16.41 -18.93 6.01
N GLY A 4 -17.04 -18.49 4.91
CA GLY A 4 -16.80 -17.22 4.23
C GLY A 4 -17.19 -15.97 5.01
N MET A 5 -16.78 -15.87 6.28
CA MET A 5 -16.86 -14.65 7.08
C MET A 5 -15.56 -13.86 6.91
N ALA A 6 -15.69 -12.57 6.59
CA ALA A 6 -14.57 -11.63 6.60
C ALA A 6 -13.86 -11.68 7.95
N SER A 7 -12.53 -11.62 7.95
CA SER A 7 -11.77 -11.58 9.21
C SER A 7 -11.99 -10.25 9.93
N TRP A 8 -11.71 -10.18 11.22
CA TRP A 8 -11.87 -8.93 11.96
C TRP A 8 -10.97 -7.81 11.39
N GLN A 9 -9.78 -8.15 10.84
CA GLN A 9 -8.91 -7.20 10.16
C GLN A 9 -9.55 -6.65 8.89
N GLU A 10 -10.19 -7.51 8.09
CA GLU A 10 -10.88 -7.08 6.89
C GLU A 10 -12.04 -6.15 7.23
N LEU A 11 -12.85 -6.52 8.22
CA LEU A 11 -13.94 -5.67 8.73
C LEU A 11 -13.42 -4.33 9.26
N LYS A 12 -12.24 -4.32 9.90
CA LYS A 12 -11.61 -3.12 10.45
C LYS A 12 -11.12 -2.19 9.34
N ILE A 13 -10.39 -2.71 8.35
CA ILE A 13 -9.93 -1.94 7.19
C ILE A 13 -11.13 -1.36 6.43
N ASP A 14 -12.15 -2.18 6.18
CA ASP A 14 -13.38 -1.75 5.51
C ASP A 14 -14.09 -0.64 6.27
N TYR A 15 -14.24 -0.80 7.59
CA TYR A 15 -14.85 0.20 8.43
C TYR A 15 -14.13 1.55 8.33
N GLU A 16 -12.80 1.55 8.41
CA GLU A 16 -11.97 2.76 8.40
C GLU A 16 -12.09 3.53 7.08
N ILE A 17 -11.94 2.86 5.93
CA ILE A 17 -12.05 3.54 4.64
C ILE A 17 -13.49 3.96 4.34
N ASN A 18 -14.48 3.21 4.82
CA ASN A 18 -15.90 3.58 4.70
C ASN A 18 -16.29 4.79 5.57
N GLN A 19 -15.52 5.14 6.61
CA GLN A 19 -15.70 6.42 7.32
C GLN A 19 -15.32 7.63 6.45
N ILE A 20 -14.45 7.45 5.45
CA ILE A 20 -14.03 8.52 4.55
C ILE A 20 -15.02 8.69 3.40
N SER A 21 -15.43 7.58 2.80
CA SER A 21 -16.42 7.55 1.72
C SER A 21 -17.30 6.30 1.88
N PRO A 22 -18.61 6.45 2.15
CA PRO A 22 -19.48 5.31 2.40
C PRO A 22 -19.46 4.27 1.27
N ASN A 23 -19.36 2.99 1.64
CA ASN A 23 -19.33 1.84 0.73
C ASN A 23 -18.14 1.81 -0.25
N ILE A 24 -17.08 2.59 -0.02
CA ILE A 24 -15.91 2.58 -0.90
C ILE A 24 -15.14 1.27 -0.81
N SER A 25 -15.23 0.53 0.31
CA SER A 25 -14.47 -0.71 0.50
C SER A 25 -14.78 -1.83 -0.52
N THR A 26 -15.93 -1.74 -1.19
CA THR A 26 -16.38 -2.67 -2.23
C THR A 26 -16.38 -2.04 -3.63
N ARG A 27 -15.84 -0.81 -3.77
CA ARG A 27 -15.89 0.00 -5.01
C ARG A 27 -14.60 0.80 -5.20
N LEU A 28 -13.46 0.24 -4.83
CA LEU A 28 -12.16 0.91 -4.95
C LEU A 28 -11.76 1.16 -6.41
N GLU A 29 -12.32 0.40 -7.35
CA GLU A 29 -12.25 0.65 -8.79
C GLU A 29 -12.85 2.00 -9.21
N ASP A 30 -13.75 2.55 -8.40
CA ASP A 30 -14.41 3.85 -8.62
C ASP A 30 -13.70 5.00 -7.88
N ILE A 31 -12.50 4.82 -7.32
CA ILE A 31 -11.85 5.85 -6.49
C ILE A 31 -11.63 7.19 -7.23
N GLU A 32 -11.48 7.16 -8.55
CA GLU A 32 -11.34 8.36 -9.39
C GLU A 32 -12.63 9.21 -9.46
N ARG A 33 -13.78 8.62 -9.11
CA ARG A 33 -15.09 9.27 -9.13
C ARG A 33 -15.40 10.03 -7.84
N ILE A 34 -14.59 9.85 -6.80
CA ILE A 34 -14.69 10.62 -5.55
C ILE A 34 -13.64 11.74 -5.55
N PRO A 35 -13.82 12.80 -4.73
CA PRO A 35 -12.83 13.87 -4.63
C PRO A 35 -11.43 13.30 -4.31
N THR A 36 -10.40 13.69 -5.07
CA THR A 36 -9.03 13.18 -4.95
C THR A 36 -8.50 13.24 -3.52
N ARG A 37 -8.84 14.29 -2.76
CA ARG A 37 -8.47 14.42 -1.34
C ARG A 37 -8.98 13.26 -0.48
N LEU A 38 -10.18 12.74 -0.76
CA LEU A 38 -10.73 11.57 -0.06
C LEU A 38 -10.05 10.29 -0.53
N GLY A 39 -9.83 10.14 -1.85
CA GLY A 39 -9.07 9.02 -2.40
C GLY A 39 -7.67 8.90 -1.82
N ILE A 40 -6.95 10.03 -1.67
CA ILE A 40 -5.64 10.08 -1.02
C ILE A 40 -5.72 9.56 0.43
N LYS A 41 -6.70 9.99 1.22
CA LYS A 41 -6.87 9.51 2.60
C LYS A 41 -7.16 8.01 2.66
N ILE A 42 -7.94 7.48 1.73
CA ILE A 42 -8.22 6.04 1.63
C ILE A 42 -6.94 5.29 1.29
N LEU A 43 -6.17 5.79 0.32
CA LEU A 43 -4.89 5.19 -0.06
C LEU A 43 -3.88 5.23 1.09
N THR A 44 -3.84 6.30 1.89
CA THR A 44 -3.01 6.39 3.10
C THR A 44 -3.29 5.22 4.04
N ILE A 45 -4.55 5.00 4.42
CA ILE A 45 -4.95 3.91 5.31
C ILE A 45 -4.58 2.55 4.72
N LEU A 46 -4.82 2.35 3.42
CA LEU A 46 -4.49 1.08 2.77
C LEU A 46 -2.97 0.84 2.74
N ILE A 47 -2.14 1.87 2.52
CA ILE A 47 -0.68 1.74 2.55
C ILE A 47 -0.18 1.44 3.96
N GLU A 48 -0.72 2.11 4.98
CA GLU A 48 -0.41 1.84 6.39
C GLU A 48 -0.67 0.36 6.71
N TRP A 49 -1.87 -0.15 6.41
CA TRP A 49 -2.20 -1.56 6.61
C TRP A 49 -1.39 -2.53 5.73
N ALA A 50 -0.89 -2.10 4.58
CA ALA A 50 -0.07 -2.92 3.69
C ALA A 50 1.41 -2.99 4.10
N CYS A 51 1.88 -2.09 4.99
CA CYS A 51 3.31 -1.96 5.28
C CYS A 51 3.69 -2.01 6.77
N GLN A 52 2.83 -1.52 7.66
CA GLN A 52 3.16 -1.39 9.09
C GLN A 52 2.85 -2.63 9.94
N PRO A 53 1.82 -3.45 9.66
CA PRO A 53 1.53 -4.59 10.51
C PRO A 53 2.66 -5.63 10.53
N GLN A 54 2.84 -6.28 11.68
CA GLN A 54 3.74 -7.44 11.79
C GLN A 54 3.10 -8.74 11.27
N ASN A 55 1.77 -8.82 11.33
CA ASN A 55 1.02 -9.98 10.85
C ASN A 55 0.79 -9.89 9.35
N THR A 56 1.03 -10.97 8.61
CA THR A 56 0.86 -11.00 7.15
C THR A 56 -0.59 -10.88 6.70
N HIS A 57 -1.54 -11.39 7.49
CA HIS A 57 -2.97 -11.39 7.11
C HIS A 57 -3.55 -9.99 6.79
N PRO A 58 -3.43 -8.96 7.66
CA PRO A 58 -3.89 -7.60 7.32
C PRO A 58 -3.13 -7.01 6.12
N ILE A 59 -1.83 -7.31 5.97
CA ILE A 59 -1.03 -6.86 4.83
C ILE A 59 -1.63 -7.39 3.52
N GLU A 60 -1.91 -8.69 3.46
CA GLU A 60 -2.48 -9.33 2.28
C GLU A 60 -3.86 -8.76 1.93
N ILE A 61 -4.70 -8.47 2.94
CA ILE A 61 -6.01 -7.85 2.73
C ILE A 61 -5.84 -6.46 2.11
N ALA A 62 -5.00 -5.61 2.69
CA ALA A 62 -4.77 -4.26 2.21
C ALA A 62 -4.19 -4.25 0.79
N ARG A 63 -3.20 -5.11 0.50
CA ARG A 63 -2.64 -5.26 -0.85
C ARG A 63 -3.69 -5.73 -1.86
N LYS A 64 -4.54 -6.69 -1.50
CA LYS A 64 -5.66 -7.13 -2.37
C LYS A 64 -6.60 -5.98 -2.71
N LYS A 65 -6.90 -5.11 -1.75
CA LYS A 65 -7.72 -3.90 -1.97
C LYS A 65 -6.99 -2.86 -2.82
N ILE A 66 -5.70 -2.63 -2.60
CA ILE A 66 -4.93 -1.72 -3.46
C ILE A 66 -4.95 -2.21 -4.92
N LYS A 67 -4.87 -3.52 -5.17
CA LYS A 67 -4.94 -4.10 -6.52
C LYS A 67 -6.26 -3.85 -7.27
N THR A 68 -7.35 -3.50 -6.58
CA THR A 68 -8.63 -3.17 -7.24
C THR A 68 -8.72 -1.69 -7.63
N ILE A 69 -7.80 -0.84 -7.18
CA ILE A 69 -7.74 0.58 -7.56
C ILE A 69 -7.20 0.69 -8.99
N PRO A 70 -7.70 1.61 -9.84
CA PRO A 70 -7.17 1.82 -11.19
C PRO A 70 -5.67 2.10 -11.17
N SER A 71 -4.90 1.33 -11.96
CA SER A 71 -3.43 1.39 -11.95
C SER A 71 -2.88 2.78 -12.25
N ASP A 72 -3.50 3.52 -13.17
CA ASP A 72 -3.02 4.86 -13.55
C ASP A 72 -3.18 5.85 -12.39
N TRP A 73 -4.28 5.74 -11.64
CA TRP A 73 -4.51 6.52 -10.43
C TRP A 73 -3.48 6.19 -9.33
N LEU A 74 -3.13 4.90 -9.15
CA LEU A 74 -2.07 4.50 -8.22
C LEU A 74 -0.71 5.04 -8.64
N ILE A 75 -0.37 4.99 -9.92
CA ILE A 75 0.91 5.51 -10.45
C ILE A 75 1.04 7.01 -10.15
N GLU A 76 -0.04 7.76 -10.30
CA GLU A 76 -0.04 9.21 -10.02
C GLU A 76 0.12 9.52 -8.53
N HIS A 77 -0.55 8.78 -7.64
CA HIS A 77 -0.70 9.20 -6.25
C HIS A 77 0.14 8.41 -5.24
N LEU A 78 0.35 7.10 -5.44
CA LEU A 78 1.02 6.23 -4.47
C LEU A 78 2.40 6.73 -4.06
N PRO A 79 3.28 7.21 -4.97
CA PRO A 79 4.60 7.70 -4.58
C PRO A 79 4.60 8.80 -3.52
N ASN A 80 3.65 9.74 -3.63
CA ASN A 80 3.55 10.85 -2.70
C ASN A 80 2.85 10.44 -1.40
N VAL A 81 1.85 9.56 -1.49
CA VAL A 81 1.15 9.07 -0.29
C VAL A 81 2.08 8.22 0.56
N ALA A 82 2.84 7.28 -0.04
CA ALA A 82 3.76 6.40 0.67
C ALA A 82 4.80 7.18 1.48
N LYS A 83 5.38 8.26 0.93
CA LYS A 83 6.33 9.13 1.64
C LYS A 83 5.79 9.77 2.92
N THR A 84 4.47 9.79 3.09
CA THR A 84 3.80 10.38 4.27
C THR A 84 3.08 9.35 5.14
N ALA A 85 2.72 8.20 4.57
CA ALA A 85 1.97 7.15 5.25
C ALA A 85 2.86 6.22 6.07
N ILE A 86 4.12 6.03 5.65
CA ILE A 86 5.05 5.07 6.26
C ILE A 86 6.41 5.71 6.53
N CYS A 87 7.16 5.09 7.44
CA CYS A 87 8.54 5.48 7.73
C CYS A 87 9.49 4.83 6.71
N LEU A 88 9.92 5.60 5.70
CA LEU A 88 10.86 5.10 4.68
C LEU A 88 12.29 4.85 5.20
N ASP A 89 12.59 5.26 6.43
CA ASP A 89 13.87 4.97 7.10
C ASP A 89 13.79 3.76 8.04
N ASP A 90 12.59 3.17 8.18
CA ASP A 90 12.40 1.87 8.83
C ASP A 90 12.54 0.76 7.78
N GLU A 91 13.49 -0.16 8.00
CA GLU A 91 13.78 -1.24 7.05
C GLU A 91 12.55 -2.10 6.75
N TRP A 92 11.74 -2.40 7.77
CA TRP A 92 10.59 -3.28 7.63
C TRP A 92 9.49 -2.62 6.80
N GLU A 93 9.11 -1.38 7.13
CA GLU A 93 8.10 -0.65 6.38
C GLU A 93 8.55 -0.41 4.92
N TYR A 94 9.83 -0.09 4.71
CA TYR A 94 10.40 0.09 3.38
C TYR A 94 10.42 -1.20 2.55
N ARG A 95 10.85 -2.33 3.12
CA ARG A 95 10.78 -3.63 2.43
C ARG A 95 9.34 -3.99 2.07
N ARG A 96 8.38 -3.72 2.96
CA ARG A 96 6.96 -3.95 2.69
C ARG A 96 6.40 -3.05 1.60
N LEU A 97 6.91 -1.81 1.47
CA LEU A 97 6.61 -0.97 0.31
C LEU A 97 7.13 -1.63 -0.97
N LEU A 98 8.39 -2.08 -1.03
CA LEU A 98 8.93 -2.74 -2.22
C LEU A 98 8.14 -4.00 -2.61
N GLU A 99 7.74 -4.81 -1.62
CA GLU A 99 6.84 -5.94 -1.84
C GLU A 99 5.51 -5.48 -2.45
N LEU A 100 4.84 -4.49 -1.85
CA LEU A 100 3.58 -3.92 -2.35
C LEU A 100 3.72 -3.45 -3.80
N LEU A 101 4.78 -2.71 -4.12
CA LEU A 101 5.05 -2.24 -5.47
C LEU A 101 5.24 -3.41 -6.44
N SER A 102 6.07 -4.39 -6.09
CA SER A 102 6.32 -5.57 -6.94
C SER A 102 5.05 -6.42 -7.19
N GLU A 103 4.15 -6.50 -6.21
CA GLU A 103 2.96 -7.35 -6.29
C GLU A 103 1.73 -6.67 -6.89
N ALA A 104 1.57 -5.36 -6.66
CA ALA A 104 0.34 -4.65 -6.93
C ALA A 104 0.50 -3.56 -8.01
N ILE A 105 1.66 -2.90 -8.09
CA ILE A 105 1.93 -1.84 -9.07
C ILE A 105 3.39 -1.94 -9.57
N PRO A 106 3.77 -3.00 -10.35
CA PRO A 106 5.16 -3.23 -10.74
C PRO A 106 5.80 -2.04 -11.48
N LYS A 107 4.99 -1.24 -12.19
CA LYS A 107 5.41 0.00 -12.87
C LYS A 107 6.03 1.05 -11.93
N LEU A 108 5.81 0.95 -10.62
CA LEU A 108 6.39 1.83 -9.61
C LEU A 108 7.57 1.20 -8.87
N LEU A 109 7.94 -0.06 -9.15
CA LEU A 109 9.00 -0.74 -8.41
C LEU A 109 10.35 -0.02 -8.58
N ASP A 110 10.69 0.42 -9.79
CA ASP A 110 11.93 1.17 -10.06
C ASP A 110 12.00 2.46 -9.24
N TRP A 111 10.87 3.17 -9.09
CA TRP A 111 10.79 4.34 -8.21
C TRP A 111 11.12 3.99 -6.75
N GLY A 112 10.58 2.86 -6.26
CA GLY A 112 10.88 2.36 -4.92
C GLY A 112 12.36 2.02 -4.76
N ILE A 113 12.94 1.29 -5.71
CA ILE A 113 14.37 0.92 -5.71
C ILE A 113 15.27 2.17 -5.74
N GLU A 114 14.97 3.14 -6.60
CA GLU A 114 15.72 4.39 -6.69
C GLU A 114 15.69 5.18 -5.38
N LEU A 115 14.58 5.17 -4.65
CA LEU A 115 14.51 5.80 -3.33
C LEU A 115 15.52 5.18 -2.37
N GLY A 116 15.57 3.85 -2.26
CA GLY A 116 16.45 3.21 -1.29
C GLY A 116 17.92 3.25 -1.67
N ILE A 117 18.27 3.15 -2.96
CA ILE A 117 19.66 3.30 -3.43
C ILE A 117 20.24 4.67 -3.02
N ASN A 118 19.41 5.71 -3.03
CA ASN A 118 19.81 7.07 -2.65
C ASN A 118 19.67 7.35 -1.15
N SER A 119 19.25 6.36 -0.34
CA SER A 119 19.15 6.51 1.11
C SER A 119 20.52 6.69 1.76
N LYS A 120 20.56 7.27 2.95
CA LYS A 120 21.77 7.27 3.80
C LYS A 120 21.80 6.08 4.77
N ASN A 121 20.68 5.38 4.91
CA ASN A 121 20.56 4.19 5.74
C ASN A 121 20.99 2.96 4.93
N GLU A 122 21.98 2.24 5.43
CA GLU A 122 22.56 1.07 4.73
C GLU A 122 21.58 -0.10 4.66
N GLU A 123 20.71 -0.30 5.67
CA GLU A 123 19.69 -1.36 5.64
C GLU A 123 18.66 -1.11 4.53
N ILE A 124 18.31 0.16 4.31
CA ILE A 124 17.42 0.58 3.22
C ILE A 124 18.07 0.38 1.85
N LYS A 125 19.38 0.66 1.72
CA LYS A 125 20.12 0.39 0.48
C LYS A 125 20.19 -1.10 0.18
N GLU A 126 20.49 -1.92 1.19
CA GLU A 126 20.52 -3.38 1.06
C GLU A 126 19.15 -3.90 0.59
N ALA A 127 18.07 -3.48 1.24
CA ALA A 127 16.71 -3.80 0.84
C ALA A 127 16.40 -3.40 -0.61
N ALA A 128 16.87 -2.23 -1.07
CA ALA A 128 16.70 -1.81 -2.45
C ALA A 128 17.48 -2.68 -3.45
N ASN A 129 18.72 -3.03 -3.12
CA ASN A 129 19.57 -3.88 -3.96
C ASN A 129 19.00 -5.30 -4.10
N ASP A 130 18.45 -5.87 -3.03
CA ASP A 130 17.76 -7.17 -3.06
C ASP A 130 16.63 -7.23 -4.11
N TYR A 131 15.99 -6.10 -4.41
CA TYR A 131 14.94 -6.01 -5.43
C TYR A 131 15.48 -5.66 -6.81
N LYS A 132 16.60 -4.95 -6.89
CA LYS A 132 17.27 -4.65 -8.16
C LYS A 132 17.88 -5.90 -8.81
N GLU A 133 18.28 -6.87 -8.01
CA GLU A 133 18.92 -8.12 -8.45
C GLU A 133 17.93 -9.27 -8.75
N LYS A 134 16.64 -9.07 -8.47
CA LYS A 134 15.56 -10.04 -8.76
C LYS A 134 15.09 -9.96 -10.21
#